data_AF-A0A257AA69-F1
#
_entry.id   AF-A0A257AA69-F1
#
_cell.length_a   1.000
_cell.length_b   1.000
_cell.length_c   1.000
_cell.angle_alpha   90.00
_cell.angle_beta   90.00
_cell.angle_gamma   90.00
#
_symmetry.space_group_name_H-M   'P 1'
#
loop_
_entity.id
_entity.type
_entity.pdbx_description
1 polymer ?
#
loop_
_entity_poly.entity_id
_entity_poly.type
_entity_poly.pdbx_seq_one_letter_code
_entity_poly.pdbx_strand_id
1 'polypeptide(L)'
;MDGYEIVLTADETLLAEYRNIPLGPFLSCIPSDPILSRAVHHLISPKSHANEEFLSLAPLGLRKFESALARDLRKDKVAVVSPKFIKKFIGEKTKVVGIHSMDPIGLGPVSTMFTMGGKYTPYTKYMTEKLLMQLPEDRNFKVVIGGPGSWQFEYKTEVAKQWGIDHIVIGECDRKAGEVMEQIIDGASTVIKIRDCPPAEEIPPNLGATMFSMAEVMRGCGRGCKFCQPNLRKARYIPHEIVRKDIEKKC
;
A
#
# COMPACT_ATOMS: atom_id res chain seq x y z
N MET A 1 -25.67 -0.89 5.57
CA MET A 1 -24.58 -1.08 6.57
C MET A 1 -23.67 0.12 6.41
N ASP A 2 -23.31 0.82 7.48
CA ASP A 2 -22.77 2.18 7.35
C ASP A 2 -21.31 2.21 6.85
N GLY A 3 -20.54 1.12 7.00
CA GLY A 3 -19.14 1.01 6.54
C GLY A 3 -18.13 1.72 7.45
N TYR A 4 -16.98 2.12 6.91
CA TYR A 4 -16.01 3.07 7.49
C TYR A 4 -15.81 4.28 6.57
N GLU A 5 -15.44 5.45 7.09
CA GLU A 5 -15.24 6.65 6.26
C GLU A 5 -14.05 6.47 5.30
N ILE A 6 -12.96 5.90 5.82
CA ILE A 6 -11.77 5.52 5.03
C ILE A 6 -11.48 4.03 5.25
N VAL A 7 -11.46 3.27 4.16
CA VAL A 7 -11.10 1.85 4.14
C VAL A 7 -9.73 1.72 3.47
N LEU A 8 -8.78 1.10 4.17
CA LEU A 8 -7.42 0.91 3.71
C LEU A 8 -7.14 -0.58 3.52
N THR A 9 -6.47 -0.94 2.44
CA THR A 9 -6.12 -2.34 2.12
C THR A 9 -4.79 -2.41 1.37
N ALA A 10 -4.30 -3.63 1.19
CA ALA A 10 -3.26 -3.97 0.22
C ALA A 10 -3.72 -5.21 -0.57
N ASP A 11 -3.06 -5.54 -1.69
CA ASP A 11 -3.30 -6.82 -2.35
C ASP A 11 -2.73 -7.99 -1.52
N GLU A 12 -3.25 -9.20 -1.76
CA GLU A 12 -2.92 -10.39 -0.96
C GLU A 12 -1.43 -10.77 -1.02
N THR A 13 -0.69 -10.38 -2.07
CA THR A 13 0.76 -10.66 -2.15
C THR A 13 1.54 -9.88 -1.10
N LEU A 14 1.04 -8.73 -0.66
CA LEU A 14 1.66 -7.91 0.38
C LEU A 14 1.25 -8.33 1.80
N LEU A 15 0.36 -9.33 1.92
CA LEU A 15 -0.19 -9.85 3.18
C LEU A 15 0.18 -11.31 3.44
N ALA A 16 1.02 -11.88 2.59
CA ALA A 16 1.55 -13.24 2.72
C ALA A 16 2.88 -13.23 3.50
N GLU A 17 3.09 -14.25 4.34
CA GLU A 17 4.34 -14.39 5.12
C GLU A 17 5.49 -15.02 4.31
N TYR A 18 5.22 -15.67 3.18
CA TYR A 18 6.23 -16.38 2.38
C TYR A 18 7.15 -17.30 3.21
N ARG A 19 6.60 -17.99 4.22
CA ARG A 19 7.33 -18.84 5.19
C ARG A 19 8.48 -18.12 5.92
N ASN A 20 8.45 -16.79 6.00
CA ASN A 20 9.53 -15.95 6.50
C ASN A 20 10.87 -16.16 5.78
N ILE A 21 10.82 -16.60 4.51
CA ILE A 21 12.02 -16.74 3.68
C ILE A 21 12.52 -15.34 3.31
N PRO A 22 13.81 -15.01 3.54
CA PRO A 22 14.38 -13.75 3.09
C PRO A 22 14.15 -13.56 1.59
N LEU A 23 13.70 -12.36 1.19
CA LEU A 23 13.33 -12.05 -0.20
C LEU A 23 12.14 -12.88 -0.76
N GLY A 24 11.49 -13.70 0.05
CA GLY A 24 10.29 -14.46 -0.31
C GLY A 24 9.19 -13.62 -0.96
N PRO A 25 8.90 -12.38 -0.49
CA PRO A 25 7.92 -11.50 -1.13
C PRO A 25 8.16 -11.23 -2.61
N PHE A 26 9.40 -11.30 -3.11
CA PHE A 26 9.69 -11.13 -4.53
C PHE A 26 9.19 -12.28 -5.42
N LEU A 27 8.76 -13.41 -4.84
CA LEU A 27 8.15 -14.50 -5.60
C LEU A 27 6.79 -14.11 -6.20
N SER A 28 6.15 -13.03 -5.75
CA SER A 28 4.98 -12.49 -6.45
C SER A 28 5.33 -11.79 -7.78
N CYS A 29 6.60 -11.54 -8.06
CA CYS A 29 7.03 -10.91 -9.31
C CYS A 29 7.12 -11.89 -10.50
N ILE A 30 6.91 -13.20 -10.28
CA ILE A 30 6.95 -14.22 -11.33
C ILE A 30 5.81 -14.04 -12.35
N PRO A 31 5.95 -14.56 -13.60
CA PRO A 31 4.86 -14.59 -14.56
C PRO A 31 3.59 -15.20 -13.98
N SER A 32 2.44 -14.58 -14.22
CA SER A 32 1.12 -15.00 -13.79
C SER A 32 0.58 -16.07 -14.74
N ASP A 33 1.11 -17.28 -14.66
CA ASP A 33 0.37 -18.45 -15.09
C ASP A 33 -0.73 -18.78 -14.06
N PRO A 34 -2.03 -18.81 -14.42
CA PRO A 34 -3.12 -18.96 -13.46
C PRO A 34 -3.05 -20.25 -12.62
N ILE A 35 -2.42 -21.31 -13.13
CA ILE A 35 -2.37 -22.61 -12.48
C ILE A 35 -1.06 -22.73 -11.70
N LEU A 36 0.07 -22.56 -12.39
CA LEU A 36 1.40 -22.75 -11.81
C LEU A 36 1.70 -21.67 -10.76
N SER A 37 1.42 -20.40 -11.05
CA SER A 37 1.77 -19.29 -10.14
C SER A 37 0.88 -19.28 -8.91
N ARG A 38 -0.38 -19.67 -9.06
CA ARG A 38 -1.30 -19.83 -7.93
C ARG A 38 -0.85 -21.00 -7.05
N ALA A 39 -0.50 -22.15 -7.63
CA ALA A 39 0.02 -23.29 -6.87
C ALA A 39 1.34 -22.95 -6.16
N VAL A 40 2.27 -22.30 -6.85
CA VAL A 40 3.54 -21.83 -6.32
C VAL A 40 3.34 -20.81 -5.20
N HIS A 41 2.46 -19.82 -5.38
CA HIS A 41 2.14 -18.84 -4.35
C HIS A 41 1.51 -19.50 -3.13
N HIS A 42 0.53 -20.40 -3.29
CA HIS A 42 -0.08 -21.13 -2.15
C HIS A 42 0.91 -22.06 -1.45
N LEU A 43 1.82 -22.71 -2.18
CA LEU A 43 2.81 -23.61 -1.60
C LEU A 43 3.84 -22.86 -0.74
N ILE A 44 4.27 -21.69 -1.22
CA ILE A 44 5.34 -20.89 -0.61
C ILE A 44 4.78 -19.89 0.41
N SER A 45 3.49 -19.53 0.30
CA SER A 45 2.78 -18.60 1.20
C SER A 45 1.53 -19.21 1.82
N PRO A 46 1.63 -20.34 2.56
CA PRO A 46 0.47 -20.99 3.16
C PRO A 46 -0.21 -20.14 4.24
N LYS A 47 0.54 -19.22 4.86
CA LYS A 47 0.02 -18.25 5.82
C LYS A 47 -0.12 -16.88 5.18
N SER A 48 -1.34 -16.35 5.25
CA SER A 48 -1.68 -15.01 4.79
C SER A 48 -2.65 -14.36 5.76
N HIS A 49 -2.35 -13.12 6.13
CA HIS A 49 -3.22 -12.27 6.94
C HIS A 49 -4.43 -11.77 6.15
N ALA A 50 -4.49 -12.02 4.84
CA ALA A 50 -5.69 -11.76 4.05
C ALA A 50 -6.90 -12.61 4.48
N ASN A 51 -6.74 -13.63 5.34
CA ASN A 51 -7.85 -14.40 5.87
C ASN A 51 -8.49 -13.79 7.13
N GLU A 52 -7.92 -12.71 7.67
CA GLU A 52 -8.50 -11.91 8.75
C GLU A 52 -9.40 -10.81 8.17
N GLU A 53 -10.45 -10.39 8.87
CA GLU A 53 -11.28 -9.28 8.38
C GLU A 53 -10.55 -7.93 8.54
N PHE A 54 -10.15 -7.63 9.78
CA PHE A 54 -9.21 -6.56 10.09
C PHE A 54 -7.80 -7.13 10.06
N LEU A 55 -6.88 -6.41 9.44
CA LEU A 55 -5.49 -6.86 9.40
C LEU A 55 -4.86 -6.65 10.78
N SER A 56 -4.37 -7.71 11.41
CA SER A 56 -3.44 -7.63 12.55
C SER A 56 -2.05 -7.16 12.09
N LEU A 57 -1.64 -7.66 10.91
CA LEU A 57 -0.38 -7.34 10.23
C LEU A 57 -0.63 -6.67 8.87
N ALA A 58 0.03 -5.54 8.62
CA ALA A 58 -0.05 -4.85 7.34
C ALA A 58 1.30 -4.27 6.88
N PRO A 59 1.47 -3.91 5.60
CA PRO A 59 2.69 -3.30 5.11
C PRO A 59 3.06 -2.05 5.91
N LEU A 60 4.36 -1.85 6.17
CA LEU A 60 4.87 -0.73 6.97
C LEU A 60 4.33 0.63 6.50
N GLY A 61 4.36 0.90 5.19
CA GLY A 61 3.83 2.14 4.64
C GLY A 61 2.33 2.32 4.87
N LEU A 62 1.56 1.23 4.85
CA LEU A 62 0.13 1.26 5.16
C LEU A 62 -0.12 1.56 6.65
N ARG A 63 0.68 0.98 7.56
CA ARG A 63 0.60 1.27 9.01
C ARG A 63 1.02 2.68 9.37
N LYS A 64 2.06 3.22 8.73
CA LYS A 64 2.44 4.62 8.91
C LYS A 64 1.32 5.56 8.47
N PHE A 65 0.68 5.25 7.34
CA PHE A 65 -0.43 6.04 6.85
C PHE A 65 -1.70 5.92 7.70
N GLU A 66 -2.05 4.71 8.16
CA GLU A 66 -3.12 4.50 9.15
C GLU A 66 -2.89 5.36 10.41
N SER A 67 -1.64 5.37 10.91
CA SER A 67 -1.28 6.11 12.12
C SER A 67 -1.38 7.62 11.92
N ALA A 68 -0.98 8.11 10.75
CA ALA A 68 -1.14 9.50 10.37
C ALA A 68 -2.61 9.92 10.25
N LEU A 69 -3.44 9.10 9.59
CA LEU A 69 -4.87 9.37 9.46
C LEU A 69 -5.59 9.33 10.82
N ALA A 70 -5.24 8.39 11.68
CA ALA A 70 -5.83 8.30 13.01
C ALA A 70 -5.44 9.48 13.91
N ARG A 71 -4.25 10.08 13.71
CA ARG A 71 -3.82 11.33 14.35
C ARG A 71 -4.64 12.52 13.86
N ASP A 72 -4.81 12.65 12.55
CA ASP A 72 -5.43 13.84 11.93
C ASP A 72 -6.97 13.79 12.02
N LEU A 73 -7.55 12.60 11.98
CA LEU A 73 -8.97 12.35 12.09
C LEU A 73 -9.26 11.73 13.46
N ARG A 74 -9.77 10.50 13.47
CA ARG A 74 -9.92 9.65 14.65
C ARG A 74 -9.82 8.19 14.22
N LYS A 75 -9.39 7.32 15.12
CA LYS A 75 -9.20 5.89 14.83
C LYS A 75 -10.49 5.18 14.38
N ASP A 76 -11.66 5.57 14.88
CA ASP A 76 -12.96 4.97 14.54
C ASP A 76 -13.41 5.25 13.10
N LYS A 77 -12.77 6.19 12.41
CA LYS A 77 -13.08 6.54 11.01
C LYS A 77 -12.30 5.73 9.98
N VAL A 78 -11.22 5.07 10.39
CA VAL A 78 -10.27 4.38 9.51
C VAL A 78 -10.28 2.89 9.81
N ALA A 79 -10.44 2.06 8.78
CA ALA A 79 -10.28 0.61 8.91
C ALA A 79 -9.18 0.11 7.99
N VAL A 80 -8.25 -0.68 8.53
CA VAL A 80 -7.24 -1.42 7.75
C VAL A 80 -7.69 -2.87 7.66
N VAL A 81 -8.13 -3.28 6.48
CA VAL A 81 -8.88 -4.52 6.28
C VAL A 81 -8.26 -5.38 5.19
N SER A 82 -8.58 -6.66 5.21
CA SER A 82 -8.16 -7.57 4.17
C SER A 82 -8.89 -7.29 2.85
N PRO A 83 -8.21 -7.46 1.70
CA PRO A 83 -8.84 -7.39 0.39
C PRO A 83 -9.98 -8.40 0.22
N LYS A 84 -9.96 -9.55 0.92
CA LYS A 84 -11.00 -10.59 0.81
C LYS A 84 -12.33 -10.20 1.45
N PHE A 85 -12.28 -9.33 2.46
CA PHE A 85 -13.44 -8.93 3.24
C PHE A 85 -13.82 -7.46 3.01
N ILE A 86 -13.14 -6.76 2.09
CA ILE A 86 -13.28 -5.33 1.87
C ILE A 86 -14.73 -4.86 1.68
N LYS A 87 -15.56 -5.65 1.00
CA LYS A 87 -16.98 -5.36 0.76
C LYS A 87 -17.80 -5.22 2.06
N LYS A 88 -17.40 -5.88 3.15
CA LYS A 88 -18.08 -5.79 4.45
C LYS A 88 -17.87 -4.43 5.12
N PHE A 89 -16.80 -3.73 4.75
CA PHE A 89 -16.37 -2.48 5.39
C PHE A 89 -16.70 -1.24 4.57
N ILE A 90 -17.14 -1.43 3.33
CA ILE A 90 -17.63 -0.37 2.45
C ILE A 90 -19.14 -0.21 2.66
N GLY A 91 -19.59 1.01 2.90
CA GLY A 91 -20.99 1.35 3.12
C GLY A 91 -21.30 2.79 2.72
N GLU A 92 -22.48 3.28 3.11
CA GLU A 92 -22.97 4.60 2.70
C GLU A 92 -22.07 5.76 3.16
N LYS A 93 -21.38 5.64 4.30
CA LYS A 93 -20.48 6.69 4.78
C LYS A 93 -19.06 6.59 4.22
N THR A 94 -18.76 5.54 3.45
CA THR A 94 -17.42 5.35 2.86
C THR A 94 -17.18 6.42 1.82
N LYS A 95 -16.09 7.18 2.02
CA LYS A 95 -15.67 8.23 1.11
C LYS A 95 -14.42 7.85 0.33
N VAL A 96 -13.53 7.06 0.94
CA VAL A 96 -12.27 6.66 0.31
C VAL A 96 -11.96 5.18 0.56
N VAL A 97 -11.53 4.48 -0.50
CA VAL A 97 -10.87 3.19 -0.45
C VAL A 97 -9.41 3.38 -0.90
N GLY A 98 -8.48 3.29 0.04
CA GLY A 98 -7.04 3.44 -0.19
C GLY A 98 -6.35 2.08 -0.36
N ILE A 99 -5.63 1.90 -1.46
CA ILE A 99 -4.89 0.69 -1.80
C ILE A 99 -3.39 0.96 -1.71
N HIS A 100 -2.71 0.27 -0.80
CA HIS A 100 -1.26 0.25 -0.74
C HIS A 100 -0.69 -0.70 -1.79
N SER A 101 0.23 -0.22 -2.61
CA SER A 101 0.84 -0.98 -3.70
C SER A 101 2.37 -0.88 -3.70
N MET A 102 3.02 -2.00 -4.02
CA MET A 102 4.48 -2.07 -4.20
C MET A 102 4.88 -2.09 -5.67
N ASP A 103 4.15 -2.83 -6.50
CA ASP A 103 4.42 -3.00 -7.93
C ASP A 103 3.12 -3.28 -8.72
N PRO A 104 2.19 -2.32 -8.77
CA PRO A 104 0.81 -2.55 -9.18
C PRO A 104 0.63 -2.91 -10.66
N ILE A 105 1.53 -2.47 -11.55
CA ILE A 105 1.46 -2.77 -13.00
C ILE A 105 2.68 -3.54 -13.50
N GLY A 106 3.57 -4.00 -12.62
CA GLY A 106 4.66 -4.88 -13.00
C GLY A 106 5.89 -4.21 -13.60
N LEU A 107 6.02 -2.88 -13.48
CA LEU A 107 7.16 -2.13 -14.03
C LEU A 107 8.37 -2.08 -13.08
N GLY A 108 8.27 -2.70 -11.91
CA GLY A 108 9.39 -2.85 -10.98
C GLY A 108 10.53 -3.70 -11.59
N PRO A 109 11.78 -3.51 -11.12
CA PRO A 109 12.94 -4.18 -11.70
C PRO A 109 12.85 -5.71 -11.61
N VAL A 110 12.37 -6.24 -10.50
CA VAL A 110 12.27 -7.70 -10.29
C VAL A 110 11.16 -8.31 -11.15
N SER A 111 10.00 -7.67 -11.23
CA SER A 111 8.91 -8.11 -12.11
C SER A 111 9.31 -8.05 -13.57
N THR A 112 9.95 -6.96 -14.00
CA THR A 112 10.47 -6.83 -15.37
C THR A 112 11.50 -7.93 -15.69
N MET A 113 12.38 -8.27 -14.74
CA MET A 113 13.36 -9.35 -14.88
C MET A 113 12.70 -10.72 -15.05
N PHE A 114 11.74 -11.07 -14.18
CA PHE A 114 11.08 -12.39 -14.25
C PHE A 114 10.07 -12.53 -15.39
N THR A 115 9.57 -11.42 -15.92
CA THR A 115 8.55 -11.43 -17.00
C THR A 115 9.10 -11.21 -18.39
N MET A 116 10.42 -11.37 -18.58
CA MET A 116 11.11 -11.12 -19.86
C MET A 116 10.84 -9.71 -20.40
N GLY A 117 11.09 -8.68 -19.57
CA GLY A 117 10.91 -7.30 -19.98
C GLY A 117 9.44 -6.86 -20.09
N GLY A 118 8.53 -7.53 -19.36
CA GLY A 118 7.08 -7.26 -19.44
C GLY A 118 6.34 -8.03 -20.53
N LYS A 119 6.99 -9.01 -21.18
CA LYS A 119 6.31 -9.93 -22.11
C LYS A 119 5.21 -10.73 -21.40
N TYR A 120 5.46 -11.13 -20.16
CA TYR A 120 4.48 -11.82 -19.32
C TYR A 120 3.88 -10.86 -18.28
N THR A 121 2.64 -11.12 -17.87
CA THR A 121 2.03 -10.40 -16.74
C THR A 121 2.64 -10.92 -15.44
N PRO A 122 3.12 -10.07 -14.51
CA PRO A 122 3.57 -10.56 -13.21
C PRO A 122 2.39 -10.83 -12.27
N TYR A 123 2.58 -11.75 -11.32
CA TYR A 123 1.53 -12.12 -10.36
C TYR A 123 1.09 -10.95 -9.46
N THR A 124 1.98 -10.03 -9.10
CA THR A 124 1.65 -8.76 -8.41
C THR A 124 0.59 -7.93 -9.15
N LYS A 125 0.78 -7.76 -10.47
CA LYS A 125 -0.18 -7.05 -11.34
C LYS A 125 -1.53 -7.74 -11.35
N TYR A 126 -1.55 -9.06 -11.56
CA TYR A 126 -2.78 -9.86 -11.54
C TYR A 126 -3.53 -9.71 -10.20
N MET A 127 -2.83 -9.73 -9.07
CA MET A 127 -3.45 -9.61 -7.75
C MET A 127 -3.95 -8.19 -7.46
N THR A 128 -3.29 -7.17 -8.00
CA THR A 128 -3.78 -5.78 -7.95
C THR A 128 -5.06 -5.62 -8.75
N GLU A 129 -5.10 -6.13 -9.99
CA GLU A 129 -6.30 -6.14 -10.84
C GLU A 129 -7.45 -6.89 -10.14
N LYS A 130 -7.18 -8.07 -9.58
CA LYS A 130 -8.16 -8.87 -8.83
C LYS A 130 -8.73 -8.15 -7.62
N LEU A 131 -7.92 -7.34 -6.92
CA LEU A 131 -8.42 -6.51 -5.82
C LEU A 131 -9.36 -5.43 -6.35
N LEU A 132 -8.95 -4.69 -7.39
CA LEU A 132 -9.74 -3.60 -7.97
C LEU A 132 -11.07 -4.10 -8.54
N MET A 133 -11.09 -5.27 -9.19
CA MET A 133 -12.32 -5.91 -9.71
C MET A 133 -13.34 -6.29 -8.61
N GLN A 134 -12.95 -6.30 -7.33
CA GLN A 134 -13.90 -6.53 -6.24
C GLN A 134 -14.67 -5.27 -5.86
N LEU A 135 -14.21 -4.09 -6.27
CA LEU A 135 -14.88 -2.83 -6.00
C LEU A 135 -15.97 -2.58 -7.04
N PRO A 136 -17.17 -2.13 -6.63
CA PRO A 136 -18.23 -1.80 -7.57
C PRO A 136 -17.82 -0.62 -8.47
N GLU A 137 -18.19 -0.68 -9.76
CA GLU A 137 -17.98 0.43 -10.70
C GLU A 137 -18.88 1.62 -10.37
N ASP A 138 -20.15 1.37 -10.07
CA ASP A 138 -21.08 2.38 -9.56
C ASP A 138 -20.90 2.54 -8.03
N ARG A 139 -20.21 3.61 -7.64
CA ARG A 139 -19.77 3.83 -6.25
C ARG A 139 -19.77 5.31 -5.87
N ASN A 140 -20.07 5.56 -4.60
CA ASN A 140 -20.07 6.91 -4.00
C ASN A 140 -18.75 7.28 -3.29
N PHE A 141 -17.77 6.38 -3.27
CA PHE A 141 -16.44 6.63 -2.69
C PHE A 141 -15.40 6.82 -3.79
N LYS A 142 -14.20 7.30 -3.43
CA LYS A 142 -13.01 7.40 -4.29
C LYS A 142 -12.06 6.21 -4.08
N VAL A 143 -11.46 5.70 -5.14
CA VAL A 143 -10.41 4.67 -5.11
C VAL A 143 -9.08 5.35 -5.30
N VAL A 144 -8.20 5.17 -4.33
CA VAL A 144 -6.90 5.84 -4.26
C VAL A 144 -5.82 4.79 -4.22
N ILE A 145 -4.82 4.90 -5.09
CA ILE A 145 -3.64 4.04 -5.02
C ILE A 145 -2.42 4.81 -4.52
N GLY A 146 -1.75 4.24 -3.53
CA GLY A 146 -0.53 4.79 -2.94
C GLY A 146 0.52 3.72 -2.72
N GLY A 147 1.55 4.07 -1.97
CA GLY A 147 2.69 3.20 -1.71
C GLY A 147 3.83 3.38 -2.73
N PRO A 148 4.95 2.68 -2.52
CA PRO A 148 6.17 2.86 -3.32
C PRO A 148 6.00 2.47 -4.80
N GLY A 149 4.95 1.72 -5.17
CA GLY A 149 4.65 1.36 -6.56
C GLY A 149 3.80 2.38 -7.33
N SER A 150 3.25 3.40 -6.68
CA SER A 150 2.25 4.28 -7.30
C SER A 150 2.78 5.11 -8.48
N TRP A 151 4.09 5.38 -8.52
CA TRP A 151 4.75 6.10 -9.62
C TRP A 151 4.53 5.43 -10.97
N GLN A 152 4.27 4.13 -11.01
CA GLN A 152 4.07 3.40 -12.26
C GLN A 152 2.84 3.91 -13.04
N PHE A 153 1.81 4.36 -12.32
CA PHE A 153 0.62 4.96 -12.91
C PHE A 153 0.82 6.41 -13.35
N GLU A 154 1.87 7.10 -12.88
CA GLU A 154 2.21 8.44 -13.39
C GLU A 154 2.50 8.41 -14.89
N TYR A 155 3.14 7.34 -15.35
CA TYR A 155 3.47 7.11 -16.76
C TYR A 155 2.39 6.32 -17.51
N LYS A 156 1.34 5.88 -16.81
CA LYS A 156 0.27 4.99 -17.30
C LYS A 156 -1.08 5.42 -16.73
N THR A 157 -1.38 6.72 -16.77
CA THR A 157 -2.61 7.30 -16.20
C THR A 157 -3.87 6.73 -16.82
N GLU A 158 -3.80 6.31 -18.08
CA GLU A 158 -4.89 5.69 -18.83
C GLU A 158 -5.22 4.31 -18.26
N VAL A 159 -4.20 3.56 -17.82
CA VAL A 159 -4.38 2.27 -17.13
C VAL A 159 -5.05 2.48 -15.77
N ALA A 160 -4.64 3.52 -15.04
CA ALA A 160 -5.29 3.86 -13.76
C ALA A 160 -6.79 4.15 -13.95
N LYS A 161 -7.14 4.95 -14.96
CA LYS A 161 -8.54 5.25 -15.30
C LYS A 161 -9.31 3.99 -15.71
N GLN A 162 -8.72 3.13 -16.55
CA GLN A 162 -9.33 1.86 -16.96
C GLN A 162 -9.60 0.92 -15.79
N TRP A 163 -8.76 0.97 -14.75
CA TRP A 163 -8.94 0.16 -13.54
C TRP A 163 -9.84 0.83 -12.49
N GLY A 164 -10.48 1.95 -12.84
CA GLY A 164 -11.34 2.68 -11.92
C GLY A 164 -10.60 3.28 -10.74
N ILE A 165 -9.33 3.67 -10.89
CA ILE A 165 -8.57 4.41 -9.89
C ILE A 165 -8.80 5.91 -10.11
N ASP A 166 -9.31 6.61 -9.10
CA ASP A 166 -9.61 8.04 -9.20
C ASP A 166 -8.36 8.89 -8.94
N HIS A 167 -7.57 8.52 -7.93
CA HIS A 167 -6.39 9.28 -7.51
C HIS A 167 -5.17 8.38 -7.26
N ILE A 168 -4.00 8.90 -7.60
CA ILE A 168 -2.69 8.29 -7.43
C ILE A 168 -1.88 9.20 -6.53
N VAL A 169 -1.45 8.70 -5.39
CA VAL A 169 -0.68 9.47 -4.42
C VAL A 169 0.79 9.05 -4.48
N ILE A 170 1.68 10.00 -4.78
CA ILE A 170 3.12 9.80 -4.91
C ILE A 170 3.83 10.73 -3.94
N GLY A 171 4.56 10.16 -2.98
CA GLY A 171 5.33 10.93 -1.98
C GLY A 171 5.08 10.45 -0.56
N GLU A 172 5.43 11.29 0.41
CA GLU A 172 5.24 11.02 1.84
C GLU A 172 4.03 11.77 2.36
N CYS A 173 3.04 11.06 2.86
CA CYS A 173 1.76 11.65 3.25
C CYS A 173 1.61 11.77 4.77
N ASP A 174 2.60 11.33 5.55
CA ASP A 174 2.48 11.14 7.01
C ASP A 174 2.10 12.44 7.75
N ARG A 175 2.57 13.60 7.29
CA ARG A 175 2.25 14.91 7.90
C ARG A 175 0.90 15.48 7.44
N LYS A 176 0.48 15.16 6.22
CA LYS A 176 -0.65 15.78 5.54
C LYS A 176 -1.73 14.74 5.23
N ALA A 177 -1.86 13.69 6.03
CA ALA A 177 -2.69 12.55 5.69
C ALA A 177 -4.17 12.95 5.64
N GLY A 178 -4.65 13.71 6.65
CA GLY A 178 -5.99 14.29 6.66
C GLY A 178 -6.23 15.25 5.49
N GLU A 179 -5.32 16.21 5.27
CA GLU A 179 -5.40 17.20 4.18
C GLU A 179 -5.47 16.52 2.79
N VAL A 180 -4.65 15.50 2.55
CA VAL A 180 -4.67 14.75 1.28
C VAL A 180 -6.00 14.02 1.10
N MET A 181 -6.56 13.46 2.17
CA MET A 181 -7.86 12.79 2.11
C MET A 181 -9.01 13.77 1.85
N GLU A 182 -9.00 14.94 2.48
CA GLU A 182 -9.98 16.00 2.21
C GLU A 182 -9.91 16.46 0.75
N GLN A 183 -8.71 16.73 0.23
CA GLN A 183 -8.52 17.10 -1.18
C GLN A 183 -9.05 16.02 -2.13
N ILE A 184 -8.83 14.74 -1.82
CA ILE A 184 -9.35 13.62 -2.61
C ILE A 184 -10.89 13.60 -2.60
N ILE A 185 -11.49 13.79 -1.43
CA ILE A 185 -12.95 13.83 -1.26
C ILE A 185 -13.55 14.98 -2.07
N ASP A 186 -12.88 16.14 -2.08
CA ASP A 186 -13.30 17.35 -2.79
C ASP A 186 -12.99 17.32 -4.30
N GLY A 187 -12.44 16.22 -4.82
CA GLY A 187 -12.22 16.02 -6.25
C GLY A 187 -10.89 16.56 -6.77
N ALA A 188 -9.79 16.31 -6.05
CA ALA A 188 -8.42 16.62 -6.49
C ALA A 188 -8.04 16.04 -7.86
N SER A 189 -6.84 16.39 -8.34
CA SER A 189 -6.28 15.82 -9.55
C SER A 189 -6.09 14.30 -9.47
N THR A 190 -6.10 13.61 -10.62
CA THR A 190 -5.83 12.17 -10.70
C THR A 190 -4.45 11.80 -10.16
N VAL A 191 -3.45 12.65 -10.33
CA VAL A 191 -2.10 12.44 -9.75
C VAL A 191 -1.84 13.52 -8.72
N ILE A 192 -1.53 13.10 -7.50
CA ILE A 192 -1.22 13.97 -6.35
C ILE A 192 0.21 13.68 -5.95
N LYS A 193 1.09 14.68 -6.14
CA LYS A 193 2.51 14.57 -5.80
C LYS A 193 2.81 15.34 -4.52
N ILE A 194 3.10 14.60 -3.46
CA ILE A 194 3.54 15.19 -2.20
C ILE A 194 5.05 15.35 -2.25
N ARG A 195 5.49 16.62 -2.37
CA ARG A 195 6.91 16.99 -2.38
C ARG A 195 7.44 17.33 -0.99
N ASP A 196 6.55 17.53 -0.03
CA ASP A 196 6.95 17.78 1.35
C ASP A 196 7.67 16.54 1.92
N CYS A 197 8.65 16.80 2.77
CA CYS A 197 9.44 15.79 3.46
C CYS A 197 9.31 16.06 4.95
N PRO A 198 8.43 15.33 5.67
CA PRO A 198 8.22 15.58 7.08
C PRO A 198 9.53 15.40 7.87
N PRO A 199 9.77 16.23 8.91
CA PRO A 199 10.77 15.93 9.93
C PRO A 199 10.56 14.52 10.50
N ALA A 200 11.64 13.88 10.95
CA ALA A 200 11.57 12.50 11.42
C ALA A 200 10.64 12.35 12.65
N GLU A 201 10.57 13.40 13.45
CA GLU A 201 9.79 13.54 14.67
C GLU A 201 8.28 13.62 14.39
N GLU A 202 7.90 14.07 13.20
CA GLU A 202 6.49 14.17 12.80
C GLU A 202 5.93 12.87 12.20
N ILE A 203 6.80 11.87 11.95
CA ILE A 203 6.39 10.53 11.49
C ILE A 203 5.80 9.78 12.71
N PRO A 204 4.52 9.40 12.68
CA PRO A 204 3.89 8.77 13.84
C PRO A 204 4.44 7.36 14.08
N PRO A 205 4.45 6.90 15.35
CA PRO A 205 4.64 5.48 15.65
C PRO A 205 3.46 4.68 15.07
N ASN A 206 3.71 3.43 14.71
CA ASN A 206 2.71 2.53 14.15
C ASN A 206 1.59 2.29 15.16
N LEU A 207 0.34 2.30 14.70
CA LEU A 207 -0.79 1.91 15.54
C LEU A 207 -0.84 0.40 15.77
N GLY A 208 -0.66 -0.39 14.70
CA GLY A 208 -0.62 -1.85 14.72
C GLY A 208 0.73 -2.43 14.29
N ALA A 209 0.84 -3.75 14.32
CA ALA A 209 2.03 -4.47 13.90
C ALA A 209 2.18 -4.51 12.36
N THR A 210 3.42 -4.72 11.92
CA THR A 210 3.82 -4.65 10.50
C THR A 210 4.24 -6.01 9.96
N MET A 211 3.97 -6.23 8.67
CA MET A 211 4.47 -7.43 7.96
C MET A 211 5.98 -7.59 8.19
N PHE A 212 6.41 -8.81 8.48
CA PHE A 212 7.81 -9.16 8.76
C PHE A 212 8.45 -8.42 9.95
N SER A 213 7.65 -7.89 10.88
CA SER A 213 8.14 -7.09 12.02
C SER A 213 9.05 -5.92 11.60
N MET A 214 8.76 -5.33 10.43
CA MET A 214 9.56 -4.22 9.90
C MET A 214 9.36 -2.96 10.75
N ALA A 215 10.47 -2.40 11.23
CA ALA A 215 10.53 -1.10 11.88
C ALA A 215 11.30 -0.10 10.99
N GLU A 216 10.80 1.13 10.88
CA GLU A 216 11.48 2.19 10.14
C GLU A 216 12.47 2.91 11.07
N VAL A 217 13.77 2.69 10.88
CA VAL A 217 14.82 3.37 11.66
C VAL A 217 15.34 4.64 10.97
N MET A 218 15.15 4.72 9.65
CA MET A 218 15.51 5.87 8.83
C MET A 218 14.60 5.95 7.62
N ARG A 219 14.43 7.16 7.09
CA ARG A 219 13.72 7.42 5.85
C ARG A 219 14.58 8.26 4.91
N GLY A 220 14.56 7.89 3.63
CA GLY A 220 15.46 8.46 2.62
C GLY A 220 16.86 7.84 2.68
N CYS A 221 17.65 8.01 1.60
CA CYS A 221 18.96 7.37 1.46
C CYS A 221 20.15 8.34 1.53
N GLY A 222 19.99 9.59 1.08
CA GLY A 222 21.04 10.61 1.15
C GLY A 222 22.29 10.37 0.29
N ARG A 223 22.28 9.38 -0.61
CA ARG A 223 23.41 9.05 -1.51
C ARG A 223 23.47 9.89 -2.79
N GLY A 224 22.43 10.67 -3.13
CA GLY A 224 22.42 11.60 -4.27
C GLY A 224 22.21 11.00 -5.67
N CYS A 225 21.73 9.76 -5.80
CA CYS A 225 21.46 9.13 -7.11
C CYS A 225 20.26 9.79 -7.80
N LYS A 226 20.44 10.23 -9.05
CA LYS A 226 19.41 10.91 -9.85
C LYS A 226 18.24 10.01 -10.28
N PHE A 227 18.42 8.70 -10.25
CA PHE A 227 17.46 7.71 -10.77
C PHE A 227 16.62 7.01 -9.70
N CYS A 228 16.94 7.18 -8.41
CA CYS A 228 16.37 6.38 -7.32
C CYS A 228 15.42 7.22 -6.48
N GLN A 229 14.12 6.91 -6.50
CA GLN A 229 13.11 7.67 -5.76
C GLN A 229 13.38 7.79 -4.24
N PRO A 230 13.78 6.73 -3.50
CA PRO A 230 14.23 6.85 -2.11
C PRO A 230 15.41 7.80 -1.90
N ASN A 231 16.25 7.96 -2.93
CA ASN A 231 17.44 8.80 -2.86
C ASN A 231 17.18 10.27 -3.18
N LEU A 232 16.07 10.56 -3.87
CA LEU A 232 15.58 11.94 -4.03
C LEU A 232 15.15 12.56 -2.68
N ARG A 233 15.09 11.77 -1.61
CA ARG A 233 14.70 12.20 -0.27
C ARG A 233 15.95 12.38 0.61
N LYS A 234 15.98 13.48 1.36
CA LYS A 234 16.97 13.72 2.42
C LYS A 234 16.89 12.59 3.44
N ALA A 235 18.05 12.04 3.82
CA ALA A 235 18.13 11.03 4.89
C ALA A 235 17.71 11.65 6.23
N ARG A 236 16.80 10.97 6.93
CA ARG A 236 16.23 11.36 8.21
C ARG A 236 16.20 10.12 9.11
N TYR A 237 16.70 10.26 10.34
CA TYR A 237 16.76 9.16 11.30
C TYR A 237 15.57 9.26 12.24
N ILE A 238 14.82 8.17 12.36
CA ILE A 238 13.63 8.13 13.21
C ILE A 238 14.09 8.15 14.67
N PRO A 239 13.54 9.03 15.53
CA PRO A 239 13.88 9.07 16.94
C PRO A 239 13.75 7.69 17.61
N HIS A 240 14.71 7.34 18.46
CA HIS A 240 14.76 6.05 19.15
C HIS A 240 13.45 5.69 19.85
N GLU A 241 12.79 6.66 20.49
CA GLU A 241 11.51 6.45 21.16
C GLU A 241 10.37 6.03 20.21
N ILE A 242 10.38 6.51 18.98
CA ILE A 242 9.40 6.10 17.96
C ILE A 242 9.73 4.68 17.48
N VAL A 243 11.00 4.39 17.21
CA VAL A 243 11.46 3.06 16.82
C VAL A 243 11.12 2.02 17.90
N ARG A 244 11.35 2.36 19.18
CA ARG A 244 11.03 1.50 20.31
C ARG A 244 9.54 1.18 20.36
N LYS A 245 8.68 2.19 20.23
CA LYS A 245 7.21 2.02 20.18
C LYS A 245 6.78 1.13 19.02
N ASP A 246 7.46 1.19 17.87
CA ASP A 246 7.17 0.34 16.72
C ASP A 246 7.54 -1.12 16.99
N ILE A 247 8.68 -1.37 17.65
CA ILE A 247 9.17 -2.73 17.98
C ILE A 247 8.34 -3.38 19.08
N GLU A 248 7.83 -2.61 20.05
CA GLU A 248 7.02 -3.14 21.16
C GLU A 248 5.59 -3.55 20.73
N LYS A 249 5.20 -3.32 19.47
CA LYS A 249 3.90 -3.75 18.94
C LYS A 249 3.82 -5.26 18.85
N LYS A 250 2.80 -5.83 19.51
CA LYS A 250 2.47 -7.25 19.44
C LYS A 250 1.36 -7.48 18.40
N CYS A 251 1.44 -8.60 17.69
CA CYS A 251 0.35 -9.14 16.88
C CYS A 251 -0.74 -9.73 17.77
#